data_AF-A0A940ZXP8-F1
#
_entry.id   AF-A0A940ZXP8-F1
#
_cell.length_a   1.000
_cell.length_b   1.000
_cell.length_c   1.000
_cell.angle_alpha   90.00
_cell.angle_beta   90.00
_cell.angle_gamma   90.00
#
_symmetry.space_group_name_H-M   'P 1'
#
loop_
_entity.id
_entity.type
_entity.pdbx_description
1 polymer ?
#
loop_
_entity_poly.entity_id
_entity_poly.type
_entity_poly.pdbx_seq_one_letter_code
_entity_poly.pdbx_strand_id
1 'polypeptide(L)'
;MTSANKIENGGKPMTDWLNDWIEDLDWLASELPRKHMDLFHQVTEHAFLAQINHLKADLFDCDNTMVMTRLMAIIASIGDAHTALVPAVNRYLPFEFYWFAEGLHIIGATSEQQDWLGARVIAIESQPIADVIDALSEIIAHENKSFLAAQLPAFLAAADLLYGLEICDHPGTVQLTLMKRDGKPTRVTVATVGLNDRASDMIRLEEIAAGPAESNGTILPLYRQHRNQSFWFTPVEPELLYVQYNTCKELTDSPIAASFAVLLATISNQHPAKII
;
A
#
# COMPACT_ATOMS: atom_id res chain seq x y z
N MET A 1 -38.83 0.66 -15.88
CA MET A 1 -38.14 1.92 -16.18
C MET A 1 -36.74 1.76 -15.62
N THR A 2 -35.81 1.45 -16.51
CA THR A 2 -34.42 1.13 -16.23
C THR A 2 -33.72 2.40 -15.75
N SER A 3 -33.36 2.43 -14.47
CA SER A 3 -32.42 3.42 -13.94
C SER A 3 -31.07 3.15 -14.59
N ALA A 4 -30.71 3.97 -15.57
CA ALA A 4 -29.34 4.04 -16.05
C ALA A 4 -28.48 4.48 -14.86
N ASN A 5 -27.65 3.56 -14.35
CA ASN A 5 -26.53 3.91 -13.50
C ASN A 5 -25.73 4.99 -14.26
N LYS A 6 -25.73 6.21 -13.73
CA LYS A 6 -24.78 7.23 -14.17
C LYS A 6 -23.41 6.73 -13.71
N ILE A 7 -22.70 6.06 -14.62
CA ILE A 7 -21.25 5.89 -14.52
C ILE A 7 -20.70 7.32 -14.38
N GLU A 8 -20.03 7.62 -13.27
CA GLU A 8 -19.49 8.95 -12.99
C GLU A 8 -18.32 9.27 -13.92
N ASN A 9 -18.62 9.62 -15.17
CA ASN A 9 -17.64 9.96 -16.22
C ASN A 9 -17.04 11.36 -16.04
N GLY A 10 -16.87 11.83 -14.80
CA GLY A 10 -16.37 13.19 -14.51
C GLY A 10 -17.21 14.32 -15.12
N GLY A 11 -18.47 14.05 -15.47
CA GLY A 11 -19.38 15.02 -16.10
C GLY A 11 -19.22 15.20 -17.62
N LYS A 12 -18.32 14.45 -18.28
CA LYS A 12 -18.16 14.47 -19.75
C LYS A 12 -19.23 13.61 -20.46
N PRO A 13 -19.58 13.91 -21.73
CA PRO A 13 -20.36 13.00 -22.56
C PRO A 13 -19.69 11.63 -22.68
N MET A 14 -20.47 10.54 -22.65
CA MET A 14 -19.94 9.16 -22.70
C MET A 14 -19.05 8.93 -23.93
N THR A 15 -19.42 9.45 -25.10
CA THR A 15 -18.64 9.31 -26.32
C THR A 15 -17.26 9.95 -26.21
N ASP A 16 -17.17 11.15 -25.63
CA ASP A 16 -15.91 11.86 -25.44
C ASP A 16 -15.04 11.14 -24.40
N TRP A 17 -15.65 10.68 -23.30
CA TRP A 17 -14.97 9.89 -22.27
C TRP A 17 -14.38 8.58 -22.81
N LEU A 18 -15.12 7.86 -23.66
CA LEU A 18 -14.62 6.64 -24.31
C LEU A 18 -13.45 6.93 -25.24
N ASN A 19 -13.56 7.99 -26.05
CA ASN A 19 -12.49 8.36 -26.99
C ASN A 19 -11.22 8.76 -26.25
N ASP A 20 -11.32 9.56 -25.17
CA ASP A 20 -10.18 9.95 -24.34
C ASP A 20 -9.45 8.70 -23.77
N TRP A 21 -10.19 7.74 -23.21
CA TRP A 21 -9.60 6.51 -22.69
C TRP A 21 -8.98 5.62 -23.76
N ILE A 22 -9.61 5.50 -24.92
CA ILE A 22 -9.05 4.74 -26.04
C ILE A 22 -7.73 5.38 -26.48
N GLU A 23 -7.69 6.71 -26.62
CA GLU A 23 -6.47 7.46 -26.98
C GLU A 23 -5.36 7.24 -25.95
N ASP A 24 -5.66 7.38 -24.66
CA ASP A 24 -4.68 7.16 -23.58
C ASP A 24 -4.14 5.72 -23.57
N LEU A 25 -5.01 4.72 -23.76
CA LEU A 25 -4.61 3.31 -23.81
C LEU A 25 -3.81 2.96 -25.07
N ASP A 26 -4.15 3.54 -26.23
CA ASP A 26 -3.35 3.43 -27.46
C ASP A 26 -1.98 4.08 -27.30
N TRP A 27 -1.93 5.26 -26.69
CA TRP A 27 -0.69 5.97 -26.44
C TRP A 27 0.20 5.18 -25.49
N LEU A 28 -0.33 4.69 -24.37
CA LEU A 28 0.41 3.85 -23.43
C LEU A 28 0.94 2.59 -24.11
N ALA A 29 0.11 1.88 -24.88
CA ALA A 29 0.48 0.65 -25.56
C ALA A 29 1.61 0.85 -26.59
N SER A 30 1.70 2.04 -27.20
CA SER A 30 2.75 2.36 -28.18
C SER A 30 4.02 2.94 -27.55
N GLU A 31 3.89 3.79 -26.53
CA GLU A 31 5.01 4.55 -25.99
C GLU A 31 5.73 3.83 -24.85
N LEU A 32 5.02 3.03 -24.04
CA LEU A 32 5.63 2.30 -22.94
C LEU A 32 6.67 1.29 -23.44
N PRO A 33 6.41 0.42 -24.44
CA PRO A 33 7.43 -0.48 -24.97
C PRO A 33 8.61 0.25 -25.62
N ARG A 34 8.37 1.44 -26.18
CA ARG A 34 9.40 2.25 -26.86
C ARG A 34 10.36 2.92 -25.87
N LYS A 35 9.88 3.29 -24.69
CA LYS A 35 10.65 4.05 -23.68
C LYS A 35 11.21 3.17 -22.58
N HIS A 36 10.53 2.08 -22.25
CA HIS A 36 10.95 1.18 -21.19
C HIS A 36 12.17 0.36 -21.64
N MET A 37 13.12 0.12 -20.73
CA MET A 37 14.39 -0.53 -21.06
C MET A 37 14.21 -1.99 -21.51
N ASP A 38 13.39 -2.75 -20.78
CA ASP A 38 13.12 -4.17 -21.06
C ASP A 38 11.70 -4.54 -20.60
N LEU A 39 10.69 -4.03 -21.31
CA LEU A 39 9.29 -4.15 -20.86
C LEU A 39 8.82 -5.61 -20.83
N PHE A 40 9.33 -6.42 -21.76
CA PHE A 40 8.82 -7.76 -22.04
C PHE A 40 9.66 -8.87 -21.41
N HIS A 41 10.42 -8.55 -20.36
CA HIS A 41 11.27 -9.50 -19.66
C HIS A 41 10.47 -10.60 -18.91
N GLN A 42 9.23 -10.30 -18.47
CA GLN A 42 8.32 -11.24 -17.82
C GLN A 42 7.02 -11.48 -18.61
N VAL A 43 6.49 -10.45 -19.30
CA VAL A 43 5.27 -10.53 -20.09
C VAL A 43 5.57 -10.45 -21.58
N THR A 44 4.85 -11.22 -22.41
CA THR A 44 5.02 -11.11 -23.88
C THR A 44 4.29 -9.88 -24.42
N GLU A 45 4.81 -9.29 -25.49
CA GLU A 45 4.14 -8.18 -26.20
C GLU A 45 2.71 -8.54 -26.60
N HIS A 46 2.49 -9.75 -27.10
CA HIS A 46 1.14 -10.24 -27.44
C HIS A 46 0.21 -10.25 -26.24
N ALA A 47 0.66 -10.77 -25.09
CA ALA A 47 -0.14 -10.81 -23.87
C ALA A 47 -0.45 -9.40 -23.34
N PHE A 48 0.54 -8.50 -23.33
CA PHE A 48 0.36 -7.11 -22.92
C PHE A 48 -0.67 -6.38 -23.79
N LEU A 49 -0.53 -6.47 -25.13
CA LEU A 49 -1.48 -5.85 -26.07
C LEU A 49 -2.87 -6.48 -25.98
N ALA A 50 -2.97 -7.79 -25.74
CA ALA A 50 -4.24 -8.47 -25.54
C ALA A 50 -4.97 -7.94 -24.29
N GLN A 51 -4.27 -7.74 -23.18
CA GLN A 51 -4.84 -7.16 -21.96
C GLN A 51 -5.34 -5.72 -22.19
N ILE A 52 -4.56 -4.88 -22.89
CA ILE A 52 -4.98 -3.51 -23.25
C ILE A 52 -6.24 -3.53 -24.12
N ASN A 53 -6.29 -4.41 -25.13
CA ASN A 53 -7.47 -4.51 -26.00
C ASN A 53 -8.69 -5.04 -25.26
N HIS A 54 -8.51 -5.96 -24.31
CA HIS A 54 -9.59 -6.41 -23.44
C HIS A 54 -10.13 -5.25 -22.59
N LEU A 55 -9.26 -4.44 -21.98
CA LEU A 55 -9.68 -3.26 -21.23
C LEU A 55 -10.45 -2.25 -22.10
N LYS A 56 -10.02 -2.01 -23.35
CA LYS A 56 -10.74 -1.15 -24.29
C LYS A 56 -12.15 -1.66 -24.61
N ALA A 57 -12.31 -2.98 -24.74
CA ALA A 57 -13.62 -3.59 -25.02
C ALA A 57 -14.60 -3.43 -23.85
N ASP A 58 -14.08 -3.45 -22.61
CA ASP A 58 -14.87 -3.37 -21.38
C ASP A 58 -15.16 -1.94 -20.91
N LEU A 59 -14.63 -0.91 -21.59
CA LEU A 59 -14.75 0.49 -21.14
C LEU A 59 -16.20 0.93 -20.90
N PHE A 60 -17.16 0.40 -21.67
CA PHE A 60 -18.57 0.77 -21.52
C PHE A 60 -19.17 0.35 -20.18
N ASP A 61 -18.64 -0.71 -19.58
CA ASP A 61 -19.12 -1.28 -18.31
C ASP A 61 -18.28 -0.80 -17.11
N CYS A 62 -17.27 0.04 -17.34
CA CYS A 62 -16.35 0.53 -16.31
C CYS A 62 -16.59 2.00 -15.99
N ASP A 63 -16.33 2.40 -14.75
CA ASP A 63 -16.05 3.79 -14.40
C ASP A 63 -14.53 4.05 -14.34
N ASN A 64 -14.14 5.31 -14.08
CA ASN A 64 -12.73 5.69 -13.98
C ASN A 64 -11.93 4.87 -12.95
N THR A 65 -12.54 4.51 -11.81
CA THR A 65 -11.86 3.74 -10.77
C THR A 65 -11.62 2.31 -11.23
N MET A 66 -12.59 1.70 -11.91
CA MET A 66 -12.44 0.38 -12.51
C MET A 66 -11.40 0.37 -13.64
N VAL A 67 -11.43 1.35 -14.55
CA VAL A 67 -10.44 1.46 -15.64
C VAL A 67 -9.02 1.61 -15.06
N MET A 68 -8.84 2.52 -14.09
CA MET A 68 -7.54 2.72 -13.44
C MET A 68 -7.04 1.46 -12.74
N THR A 69 -7.91 0.74 -12.03
CA THR A 69 -7.53 -0.47 -11.29
C THR A 69 -7.16 -1.61 -12.24
N ARG A 70 -7.91 -1.80 -13.32
CA ARG A 70 -7.59 -2.78 -14.36
C ARG A 70 -6.29 -2.42 -15.08
N LEU A 71 -6.06 -1.14 -15.36
CA LEU A 71 -4.80 -0.67 -15.94
C LEU A 71 -3.61 -0.91 -14.99
N MET A 72 -3.80 -0.70 -13.68
CA MET A 72 -2.80 -1.06 -12.66
C MET A 72 -2.44 -2.54 -12.71
N ALA A 73 -3.42 -3.44 -12.91
CA ALA A 73 -3.15 -4.87 -13.07
C ALA A 73 -2.28 -5.17 -14.31
N ILE A 74 -2.60 -4.53 -15.44
CA ILE A 74 -1.82 -4.67 -16.68
C ILE A 74 -0.38 -4.22 -16.45
N ILE A 75 -0.19 -3.08 -15.79
CA ILE A 75 1.12 -2.53 -15.48
C ILE A 75 1.88 -3.40 -14.47
N ALA A 76 1.22 -3.89 -13.43
CA ALA A 76 1.83 -4.79 -12.45
C ALA A 76 2.29 -6.12 -13.08
N SER A 77 1.59 -6.61 -14.11
CA SER A 77 1.96 -7.84 -14.84
C SER A 77 3.31 -7.77 -15.57
N ILE A 78 3.87 -6.56 -15.75
CA ILE A 78 5.22 -6.35 -16.27
C ILE A 78 6.28 -6.89 -15.29
N GLY A 79 5.98 -6.91 -13.99
CA GLY A 79 6.87 -7.44 -12.96
C GLY A 79 8.05 -6.53 -12.57
N ASP A 80 7.95 -5.23 -12.85
CA ASP A 80 8.91 -4.20 -12.44
C ASP A 80 8.29 -3.26 -11.40
N ALA A 81 8.82 -3.25 -10.18
CA ALA A 81 8.34 -2.40 -9.08
C ALA A 81 8.47 -0.89 -9.33
N HIS A 82 9.28 -0.47 -10.31
CA HIS A 82 9.46 0.93 -10.69
C HIS A 82 8.55 1.36 -11.84
N THR A 83 7.88 0.40 -12.48
CA THR A 83 6.87 0.64 -13.52
C THR A 83 5.50 0.47 -12.89
N ALA A 84 4.98 1.54 -12.29
CA ALA A 84 3.73 1.53 -11.54
C ALA A 84 2.88 2.77 -11.84
N LEU A 85 1.56 2.62 -11.69
CA LEU A 85 0.64 3.75 -11.67
C LEU A 85 0.39 4.19 -10.23
N VAL A 86 0.33 5.50 -10.00
CA VAL A 86 -0.07 6.06 -8.72
C VAL A 86 -1.60 5.99 -8.64
N PRO A 87 -2.18 5.25 -7.68
CA PRO A 87 -3.62 5.10 -7.59
C PRO A 87 -4.27 6.42 -7.16
N ALA A 88 -5.30 6.85 -7.88
CA ALA A 88 -6.09 8.02 -7.52
C ALA A 88 -7.16 7.62 -6.49
N VAL A 89 -6.80 7.66 -5.20
CA VAL A 89 -7.65 7.21 -4.08
C VAL A 89 -8.09 8.40 -3.23
N ASN A 90 -9.40 8.51 -3.04
CA ASN A 90 -10.07 9.51 -2.22
C ASN A 90 -10.65 8.90 -0.93
N ARG A 91 -11.05 7.63 -0.95
CA ARG A 91 -11.73 6.96 0.17
C ARG A 91 -10.85 5.87 0.77
N TYR A 92 -10.72 5.94 2.08
CA TYR A 92 -9.90 5.00 2.85
C TYR A 92 -10.71 4.35 3.95
N LEU A 93 -10.41 3.09 4.23
CA LEU A 93 -10.83 2.46 5.47
C LEU A 93 -10.27 3.25 6.67
N PRO A 94 -11.03 3.37 7.77
CA PRO A 94 -10.60 4.08 8.97
C PRO A 94 -9.55 3.31 9.79
N PHE A 95 -8.70 2.55 9.12
CA PHE A 95 -7.71 1.65 9.71
C PHE A 95 -6.34 1.83 9.05
N GLU A 96 -5.29 1.57 9.82
CA GLU A 96 -3.93 1.32 9.36
C GLU A 96 -3.60 -0.15 9.65
N PHE A 97 -3.08 -0.85 8.63
CA PHE A 97 -2.86 -2.29 8.70
C PHE A 97 -1.37 -2.62 8.74
N TYR A 98 -1.06 -3.80 9.25
CA TYR A 98 0.25 -4.42 9.12
C TYR A 98 0.10 -5.91 8.88
N TRP A 99 0.94 -6.45 7.99
CA TRP A 99 0.93 -7.87 7.65
C TRP A 99 1.98 -8.61 8.48
N PHE A 100 1.54 -9.22 9.58
CA PHE A 100 2.36 -10.08 10.42
C PHE A 100 2.39 -11.51 9.89
N ALA A 101 3.26 -12.36 10.43
CA ALA A 101 3.33 -13.78 10.09
C ALA A 101 1.99 -14.51 10.35
N GLU A 102 1.23 -14.05 11.35
CA GLU A 102 -0.07 -14.57 11.74
C GLU A 102 -1.23 -14.00 10.89
N GLY A 103 -0.94 -13.03 10.01
CA GLY A 103 -1.89 -12.40 9.10
C GLY A 103 -1.99 -10.86 9.25
N LEU A 104 -2.94 -10.28 8.53
CA LEU A 104 -3.21 -8.84 8.57
C LEU A 104 -3.88 -8.44 9.88
N HIS A 105 -3.32 -7.42 10.52
CA HIS A 105 -3.85 -6.85 11.76
C HIS A 105 -4.01 -5.34 11.63
N ILE A 106 -4.96 -4.80 12.38
CA ILE A 106 -5.18 -3.36 12.55
C ILE A 106 -4.15 -2.83 13.56
N ILE A 107 -3.27 -1.94 13.12
CA ILE A 107 -2.25 -1.29 13.97
C ILE A 107 -2.54 0.19 14.23
N GLY A 108 -3.45 0.78 13.47
CA GLY A 108 -4.00 2.11 13.70
C GLY A 108 -5.48 2.14 13.35
N ALA A 109 -6.24 3.00 14.00
CA ALA A 109 -7.66 3.21 13.73
C ALA A 109 -8.01 4.68 13.99
N THR A 110 -9.00 5.21 13.27
CA THR A 110 -9.61 6.49 13.66
C THR A 110 -10.24 6.38 15.04
N SER A 111 -10.46 7.51 15.72
CA SER A 111 -10.96 7.56 17.09
C SER A 111 -12.27 6.76 17.27
N GLU A 112 -13.19 6.87 16.31
CA GLU A 112 -14.46 6.13 16.31
C GLU A 112 -14.27 4.60 16.25
N GLN A 113 -13.18 4.13 15.64
CA GLN A 113 -12.92 2.71 15.41
C GLN A 113 -11.80 2.14 16.30
N GLN A 114 -11.36 2.90 17.31
CA GLN A 114 -10.23 2.57 18.18
C GLN A 114 -10.36 1.20 18.87
N ASP A 115 -11.59 0.75 19.16
CA ASP A 115 -11.86 -0.54 19.78
C ASP A 115 -11.37 -1.75 18.97
N TRP A 116 -11.09 -1.58 17.68
CA TRP A 116 -10.60 -2.62 16.78
C TRP A 116 -9.07 -2.69 16.68
N LEU A 117 -8.34 -1.81 17.37
CA LEU A 117 -6.88 -1.87 17.41
C LEU A 117 -6.39 -3.25 17.89
N GLY A 118 -5.44 -3.82 17.13
CA GLY A 118 -4.88 -5.15 17.35
C GLY A 118 -5.76 -6.31 16.88
N ALA A 119 -6.95 -6.06 16.34
CA ALA A 119 -7.78 -7.11 15.76
C ALA A 119 -7.16 -7.64 14.45
N ARG A 120 -7.32 -8.94 14.20
CA ARG A 120 -6.98 -9.60 12.95
C ARG A 120 -8.10 -9.43 11.94
N VAL A 121 -7.75 -9.14 10.69
CA VAL A 121 -8.69 -9.09 9.56
C VAL A 121 -8.90 -10.52 9.03
N ILE A 122 -10.15 -10.97 8.96
CA ILE A 122 -10.52 -12.32 8.53
C ILE A 122 -11.15 -12.31 7.13
N ALA A 123 -11.96 -11.30 6.83
CA ALA A 123 -12.65 -11.14 5.55
C ALA A 123 -12.98 -9.65 5.32
N ILE A 124 -13.13 -9.28 4.05
CA ILE A 124 -13.72 -8.02 3.60
C ILE A 124 -14.92 -8.37 2.74
N GLU A 125 -16.07 -7.75 3.03
CA GLU A 125 -17.36 -8.14 2.49
C GLU A 125 -17.61 -9.65 2.66
N SER A 126 -17.91 -10.36 1.57
CA SER A 126 -18.10 -11.80 1.55
C SER A 126 -16.80 -12.58 1.28
N GLN A 127 -15.69 -11.90 1.00
CA GLN A 127 -14.44 -12.51 0.55
C GLN A 127 -13.48 -12.76 1.71
N PRO A 128 -12.94 -13.99 1.87
CA PRO A 128 -11.83 -14.27 2.78
C PRO A 128 -10.65 -13.34 2.52
N ILE A 129 -9.94 -12.95 3.58
CA ILE A 129 -8.81 -12.02 3.46
C ILE A 129 -7.68 -12.54 2.56
N ALA A 130 -7.55 -13.86 2.40
CA ALA A 130 -6.59 -14.47 1.49
C ALA A 130 -6.89 -14.12 0.02
N ASP A 131 -8.16 -14.26 -0.39
CA ASP A 131 -8.60 -13.96 -1.75
C ASP A 131 -8.48 -12.45 -2.06
N VAL A 132 -8.74 -11.61 -1.05
CA VAL A 132 -8.53 -10.15 -1.13
C VAL A 132 -7.05 -9.81 -1.27
N ILE A 133 -6.16 -10.49 -0.55
CA ILE A 133 -4.71 -10.34 -0.69
C ILE A 133 -4.28 -10.72 -2.11
N ASP A 134 -4.78 -11.83 -2.64
CA ASP A 134 -4.44 -12.30 -3.98
C ASP A 134 -4.89 -11.27 -5.03
N ALA A 135 -6.13 -10.77 -4.95
CA ALA A 135 -6.64 -9.73 -5.84
C ALA A 135 -5.85 -8.41 -5.77
N LEU A 136 -5.46 -7.97 -4.56
CA LEU A 136 -4.62 -6.78 -4.39
C LEU A 136 -3.21 -6.99 -4.96
N SER A 137 -2.69 -8.21 -4.88
CA SER A 137 -1.35 -8.54 -5.37
C SER A 137 -1.24 -8.40 -6.89
N GLU A 138 -2.35 -8.62 -7.62
CA GLU A 138 -2.42 -8.43 -9.06
C GLU A 138 -2.30 -6.97 -9.50
N ILE A 139 -2.62 -5.99 -8.63
CA ILE A 139 -2.55 -4.55 -8.97
C ILE A 139 -1.34 -3.82 -8.37
N ILE A 140 -0.52 -4.53 -7.58
CA ILE A 140 0.69 -3.96 -6.97
C ILE A 140 1.88 -4.39 -7.83
N ALA A 141 2.54 -3.44 -8.49
CA ALA A 141 3.82 -3.73 -9.15
C ALA A 141 4.88 -4.09 -8.10
N HIS A 142 5.48 -5.28 -8.22
CA HIS A 142 6.46 -5.77 -7.25
C HIS A 142 7.44 -6.76 -7.87
N GLU A 143 8.69 -6.76 -7.39
CA GLU A 143 9.72 -7.72 -7.82
C GLU A 143 9.84 -8.92 -6.88
N ASN A 144 9.32 -8.81 -5.66
CA ASN A 144 9.43 -9.85 -4.65
C ASN A 144 8.34 -9.74 -3.57
N LYS A 145 8.19 -10.83 -2.80
CA LYS A 145 7.18 -10.96 -1.75
C LYS A 145 7.33 -9.94 -0.61
N SER A 146 8.56 -9.52 -0.30
CA SER A 146 8.81 -8.55 0.77
C SER A 146 8.33 -7.16 0.38
N PHE A 147 8.57 -6.76 -0.88
CA PHE A 147 8.07 -5.50 -1.43
C PHE A 147 6.55 -5.49 -1.47
N LEU A 148 5.94 -6.57 -1.99
CA LEU A 148 4.49 -6.75 -1.97
C LEU A 148 3.92 -6.63 -0.55
N ALA A 149 4.51 -7.35 0.42
CA ALA A 149 4.04 -7.32 1.81
C ALA A 149 4.15 -5.94 2.47
N ALA A 150 5.12 -5.11 2.05
CA ALA A 150 5.27 -3.74 2.52
C ALA A 150 4.20 -2.79 1.95
N GLN A 151 3.78 -3.00 0.70
CA GLN A 151 2.84 -2.12 -0.02
C GLN A 151 1.37 -2.50 0.24
N LEU A 152 1.07 -3.80 0.33
CA LEU A 152 -0.28 -4.34 0.41
C LEU A 152 -1.13 -3.71 1.53
N PRO A 153 -0.62 -3.46 2.76
CA PRO A 153 -1.42 -2.84 3.81
C PRO A 153 -1.98 -1.46 3.44
N ALA A 154 -1.24 -0.67 2.66
CA ALA A 154 -1.71 0.63 2.20
C ALA A 154 -2.77 0.50 1.10
N PHE A 155 -2.61 -0.46 0.19
CA PHE A 155 -3.57 -0.76 -0.86
C PHE A 155 -4.88 -1.34 -0.29
N LEU A 156 -4.80 -2.20 0.72
CA LEU A 156 -5.95 -2.73 1.45
C LEU A 156 -6.77 -1.61 2.10
N ALA A 157 -6.10 -0.57 2.61
CA ALA A 157 -6.77 0.58 3.21
C ALA A 157 -7.46 1.48 2.18
N ALA A 158 -7.11 1.41 0.90
CA ALA A 158 -7.70 2.21 -0.16
C ALA A 158 -9.02 1.57 -0.64
N ALA A 159 -10.16 2.06 -0.12
CA ALA A 159 -11.47 1.51 -0.44
C ALA A 159 -11.83 1.66 -1.93
N ASP A 160 -11.30 2.67 -2.60
CA ASP A 160 -11.47 2.83 -4.06
C ASP A 160 -10.83 1.67 -4.84
N LEU A 161 -9.71 1.13 -4.37
CA LEU A 161 -9.06 -0.03 -5.01
C LEU A 161 -9.85 -1.31 -4.74
N LEU A 162 -10.43 -1.47 -3.55
CA LEU A 162 -11.33 -2.60 -3.26
C LEU A 162 -12.54 -2.58 -4.20
N TYR A 163 -13.09 -1.40 -4.47
CA TYR A 163 -14.18 -1.26 -5.43
C TYR A 163 -13.74 -1.48 -6.88
N GLY A 164 -12.59 -0.96 -7.28
CA GLY A 164 -12.05 -1.20 -8.61
C GLY A 164 -11.70 -2.66 -8.89
N LEU A 165 -11.44 -3.44 -7.84
CA LEU A 165 -11.28 -4.89 -7.84
C LEU A 165 -12.61 -5.66 -7.67
N GLU A 166 -13.73 -4.94 -7.59
CA GLU A 166 -15.08 -5.51 -7.42
C GLU A 166 -15.20 -6.34 -6.11
N ILE A 167 -14.39 -6.02 -5.09
CA ILE A 167 -14.44 -6.63 -3.75
C ILE A 167 -15.61 -6.05 -2.94
N CYS A 168 -15.90 -4.77 -3.13
CA CYS A 168 -17.08 -4.11 -2.58
C CYS A 168 -17.89 -3.39 -3.66
N ASP A 169 -19.21 -3.39 -3.52
CA ASP A 169 -20.11 -2.73 -4.48
C ASP A 169 -20.08 -1.20 -4.35
N HIS A 170 -19.82 -0.71 -3.14
CA HIS A 170 -19.88 0.71 -2.79
C HIS A 170 -18.68 1.11 -1.94
N PRO A 171 -17.85 2.08 -2.36
CA PRO A 171 -16.60 2.39 -1.65
C PRO A 171 -16.81 3.36 -0.49
N GLY A 172 -18.05 3.78 -0.21
CA GLY A 172 -18.37 4.68 0.90
C GLY A 172 -18.51 3.98 2.26
N THR A 173 -18.82 2.68 2.26
CA THR A 173 -18.96 1.85 3.44
C THR A 173 -18.48 0.45 3.13
N VAL A 174 -17.66 -0.14 4.00
CA VAL A 174 -17.11 -1.48 3.80
C VAL A 174 -17.36 -2.33 5.04
N GLN A 175 -17.78 -3.57 4.83
CA GLN A 175 -17.90 -4.57 5.89
C GLN A 175 -16.58 -5.33 6.07
N LEU A 176 -16.12 -5.45 7.31
CA LEU A 176 -14.99 -6.27 7.69
C LEU A 176 -15.45 -7.34 8.67
N THR A 177 -14.91 -8.56 8.54
CA THR A 177 -14.94 -9.56 9.61
C THR A 177 -13.63 -9.47 10.37
N LEU A 178 -13.70 -9.04 11.63
CA LEU A 178 -12.55 -8.81 12.50
C LEU A 178 -12.56 -9.76 13.68
N MET A 179 -11.38 -10.19 14.12
CA MET A 179 -11.24 -11.08 15.27
C MET A 179 -10.30 -10.44 16.30
N LYS A 180 -10.84 -10.17 17.49
CA LYS A 180 -10.06 -9.74 18.65
C LYS A 180 -9.39 -10.96 19.31
N ARG A 181 -8.61 -10.73 20.36
CA ARG A 181 -7.91 -11.79 21.12
C ARG A 181 -8.84 -12.79 21.80
N ASP A 182 -10.12 -12.46 21.95
CA ASP A 182 -11.16 -13.37 22.47
C ASP A 182 -11.48 -14.52 21.49
N GLY A 183 -10.98 -14.44 20.25
CA GLY A 183 -11.10 -15.48 19.23
C GLY A 183 -12.46 -15.53 18.53
N LYS A 184 -13.37 -14.58 18.78
CA LYS A 184 -14.69 -14.56 18.12
C LYS A 184 -14.70 -13.58 16.94
N PRO A 185 -14.89 -14.06 15.70
CA PRO A 185 -15.06 -13.18 14.55
C PRO A 185 -16.34 -12.33 14.70
N THR A 186 -16.22 -11.04 14.45
CA THR A 186 -17.31 -10.06 14.51
C THR A 186 -17.34 -9.29 13.19
N ARG A 187 -18.53 -9.17 12.60
CA ARG A 187 -18.74 -8.33 11.42
C ARG A 187 -18.98 -6.89 11.86
N VAL A 188 -18.25 -5.97 11.28
CA VAL A 188 -18.39 -4.53 11.48
C VAL A 188 -18.51 -3.85 10.12
N THR A 189 -19.45 -2.92 9.98
CA THR A 189 -19.54 -2.06 8.79
C THR A 189 -19.00 -0.69 9.19
N VAL A 190 -18.02 -0.20 8.44
CA VAL A 190 -17.37 1.08 8.70
C VAL A 190 -17.58 2.03 7.53
N ALA A 191 -17.76 3.32 7.84
CA ALA A 191 -17.73 4.36 6.82
C ALA A 191 -16.28 4.64 6.41
N THR A 192 -16.05 4.89 5.12
CA THR A 192 -14.75 5.33 4.64
C THR A 192 -14.54 6.82 4.88
N VAL A 193 -13.28 7.21 5.03
CA VAL A 193 -12.87 8.57 5.33
C VAL A 193 -11.93 9.12 4.26
N GLY A 194 -11.85 10.44 4.15
CA GLY A 194 -10.86 11.09 3.29
C GLY A 194 -9.43 10.94 3.84
N LEU A 195 -8.42 11.07 2.97
CA LEU A 195 -7.02 10.93 3.36
C LEU A 195 -6.61 11.87 4.50
N ASN A 196 -7.03 13.14 4.44
CA ASN A 196 -6.67 14.15 5.44
C ASN A 196 -7.34 13.85 6.78
N ASP A 197 -8.63 13.52 6.78
CA ASP A 197 -9.37 13.18 8.00
C ASP A 197 -8.75 11.95 8.66
N ARG A 198 -8.48 10.91 7.85
CA ARG A 198 -7.77 9.70 8.29
C ARG A 198 -6.43 10.03 8.92
N ALA A 199 -5.63 10.90 8.30
CA ALA A 199 -4.31 11.26 8.82
C ALA A 199 -4.38 12.04 10.13
N SER A 200 -5.39 12.92 10.27
CA SER A 200 -5.56 13.77 11.46
C SER A 200 -6.14 13.05 12.68
N ASP A 201 -6.91 11.98 12.48
CA ASP A 201 -7.63 11.27 13.54
C ASP A 201 -7.07 9.86 13.83
N MET A 202 -5.96 9.48 13.20
CA MET A 202 -5.36 8.15 13.37
C MET A 202 -4.74 7.99 14.76
N ILE A 203 -5.23 7.02 15.52
CA ILE A 203 -4.63 6.55 16.77
C ILE A 203 -3.90 5.24 16.49
N ARG A 204 -2.61 5.15 16.84
CA ARG A 204 -1.80 3.94 16.61
C ARG A 204 -1.56 3.14 17.88
N LEU A 205 -1.46 1.82 17.74
CA LEU A 205 -1.05 0.92 18.82
C LEU A 205 0.25 1.34 19.49
N GLU A 206 1.20 1.87 18.70
CA GLU A 206 2.49 2.34 19.23
C GLU A 206 2.35 3.57 20.13
N GLU A 207 1.44 4.50 19.80
CA GLU A 207 1.19 5.70 20.60
C GLU A 207 0.51 5.32 21.93
N ILE A 208 -0.38 4.32 21.90
CA ILE A 208 -1.00 3.76 23.11
C ILE A 208 0.04 3.01 23.96
N ALA A 209 0.87 2.16 23.35
CA ALA A 209 1.84 1.34 24.06
C ALA A 209 3.02 2.15 24.62
N ALA A 210 3.41 3.23 23.94
CA ALA A 210 4.48 4.12 24.38
C ALA A 210 4.05 5.05 25.54
N GLY A 211 2.73 5.20 25.78
CA GLY A 211 2.19 6.27 26.62
C GLY A 211 2.53 7.67 26.06
N PRO A 212 2.21 8.77 26.76
CA PRO A 212 2.74 10.09 26.41
C PRO A 212 4.25 9.94 26.22
N ALA A 213 4.75 10.35 25.05
CA ALA A 213 6.16 10.24 24.69
C ALA A 213 7.03 10.59 25.91
N GLU A 214 7.86 9.63 26.33
CA GLU A 214 8.75 9.64 27.51
C GLU A 214 8.21 9.12 28.86
N SER A 215 6.91 8.78 29.01
CA SER A 215 6.35 8.48 30.35
C SER A 215 6.10 7.01 30.70
N ASN A 216 6.05 6.07 29.75
CA ASN A 216 5.72 4.66 30.05
C ASN A 216 6.90 3.67 29.99
N GLY A 217 8.13 4.11 29.72
CA GLY A 217 9.30 3.23 29.74
C GLY A 217 9.28 2.08 28.71
N THR A 218 8.30 2.04 27.81
CA THR A 218 8.24 1.07 26.71
C THR A 218 9.25 1.48 25.65
N ILE A 219 10.46 0.91 25.74
CA ILE A 219 11.50 1.08 24.72
C ILE A 219 11.00 0.37 23.45
N LEU A 220 10.69 1.15 22.40
CA LEU A 220 10.38 0.58 21.09
C LEU A 220 11.55 -0.29 20.63
N PRO A 221 11.31 -1.39 19.89
CA PRO A 221 12.39 -2.14 19.26
C PRO A 221 13.28 -1.21 18.42
N LEU A 222 14.60 -1.47 18.36
CA LEU A 222 15.56 -0.60 17.67
C LEU A 222 15.10 -0.24 16.25
N TYR A 223 14.61 -1.20 15.46
CA TYR A 223 14.12 -0.95 14.10
C TYR A 223 12.94 0.02 13.97
N ARG A 224 12.28 0.38 15.08
CA ARG A 224 11.19 1.37 15.14
C ARG A 224 11.60 2.67 15.80
N GLN A 225 12.82 2.77 16.33
CA GLN A 225 13.37 4.01 16.83
C GLN A 225 13.89 4.86 15.66
N HIS A 226 13.97 6.18 15.85
CA HIS A 226 14.57 7.13 14.89
C HIS A 226 14.08 6.99 13.43
N ARG A 227 12.80 6.65 13.20
CA ARG A 227 12.24 6.46 11.84
C ARG A 227 12.29 7.73 10.97
N ASN A 228 12.47 8.90 11.58
CA ASN A 228 12.66 10.18 10.89
C ASN A 228 14.10 10.44 10.44
N GLN A 229 15.07 9.61 10.85
CA GLN A 229 16.46 9.72 10.40
C GLN A 229 16.70 8.81 9.21
N SER A 230 17.37 9.30 8.18
CA SER A 230 17.73 8.51 7.00
C SER A 230 18.71 7.38 7.31
N PHE A 231 19.58 7.59 8.29
CA PHE A 231 20.60 6.63 8.73
C PHE A 231 20.95 6.89 10.19
N TRP A 232 21.10 5.84 10.99
CA TRP A 232 21.62 5.92 12.36
C TRP A 232 22.19 4.58 12.80
N PHE A 233 22.99 4.58 13.87
CA PHE A 233 23.51 3.36 14.47
C PHE A 233 23.75 3.57 15.97
N THR A 234 23.77 2.48 16.74
CA THR A 234 24.09 2.50 18.17
C THR A 234 24.73 1.20 18.62
N PRO A 235 25.71 1.22 19.54
CA PRO A 235 26.15 0.01 20.23
C PRO A 235 24.99 -0.56 21.06
N VAL A 236 24.73 -1.86 20.93
CA VAL A 236 23.72 -2.59 21.72
C VAL A 236 24.37 -3.33 22.88
N GLU A 237 25.53 -3.94 22.61
CA GLU A 237 26.41 -4.61 23.57
C GLU A 237 27.87 -4.27 23.20
N PRO A 238 28.88 -4.53 24.06
CA PRO A 238 30.27 -4.18 23.76
C PRO A 238 30.79 -4.70 22.41
N GLU A 239 30.26 -5.84 21.94
CA GLU A 239 30.65 -6.48 20.69
C GLU A 239 29.54 -6.47 19.62
N LEU A 240 28.44 -5.74 19.85
CA LEU A 240 27.28 -5.70 18.95
C LEU A 240 26.91 -4.27 18.58
N LEU A 241 27.00 -3.96 17.28
CA LEU A 241 26.59 -2.68 16.73
C LEU A 241 25.29 -2.84 15.93
N TYR A 242 24.28 -2.03 16.22
CA TYR A 242 23.07 -1.95 15.42
C TYR A 242 23.16 -0.80 14.43
N VAL A 243 22.86 -1.06 13.16
CA VAL A 243 22.89 -0.08 12.07
C VAL A 243 21.55 -0.09 11.35
N GLN A 244 20.95 1.09 11.20
CA GLN A 244 19.70 1.24 10.50
C GLN A 244 19.81 2.28 9.38
N TYR A 245 19.50 1.82 8.18
CA TYR A 245 19.45 2.63 6.97
C TYR A 245 18.01 2.69 6.47
N ASN A 246 17.33 3.79 6.77
CA ASN A 246 15.90 3.95 6.51
C ASN A 246 15.61 4.45 5.10
N THR A 247 16.44 5.33 4.55
CA THR A 247 16.18 5.93 3.22
C THR A 247 17.47 6.22 2.47
N CYS A 248 17.47 5.95 1.16
CA CYS A 248 18.51 6.40 0.24
C CYS A 248 18.28 7.86 -0.20
N LYS A 249 18.35 8.79 0.75
CA LYS A 249 18.19 10.23 0.52
C LYS A 249 19.37 10.99 1.13
N GLU A 250 19.92 11.92 0.36
CA GLU A 250 20.94 12.85 0.86
C GLU A 250 20.26 13.93 1.71
N LEU A 251 20.64 14.04 2.98
CA LEU A 251 20.17 15.11 3.87
C LEU A 251 21.19 16.24 3.91
N THR A 252 20.74 17.49 3.77
CA THR A 252 21.61 18.67 3.72
C THR A 252 22.47 18.81 4.97
N ASP A 253 21.92 18.51 6.15
CA ASP A 253 22.61 18.66 7.44
C ASP A 253 23.31 17.38 7.91
N SER A 254 23.06 16.25 7.25
CA SER A 254 23.67 14.96 7.60
C SER A 254 23.90 14.14 6.34
N PRO A 255 24.98 14.44 5.59
CA PRO A 255 25.29 13.70 4.38
C PRO A 255 25.48 12.21 4.68
N ILE A 256 24.98 11.34 3.80
CA ILE A 256 25.11 9.89 3.96
C ILE A 256 26.59 9.51 4.03
N ALA A 257 27.42 10.07 3.15
CA ALA A 257 28.85 9.78 3.13
C ALA A 257 29.54 10.13 4.46
N ALA A 258 29.18 11.27 5.07
CA ALA A 258 29.72 11.67 6.37
C ALA A 258 29.26 10.71 7.48
N SER A 259 27.98 10.34 7.48
CA SER A 259 27.42 9.41 8.46
C SER A 259 28.05 8.01 8.37
N PHE A 260 28.30 7.52 7.15
CA PHE A 260 29.03 6.28 6.92
C PHE A 260 30.49 6.36 7.35
N ALA A 261 31.16 7.50 7.15
CA ALA A 261 32.53 7.69 7.65
C ALA A 261 32.60 7.57 9.18
N VAL A 262 31.61 8.13 9.90
CA VAL A 262 31.51 7.99 11.36
C VAL A 262 31.23 6.54 11.77
N LEU A 263 30.35 5.83 11.05
CA LEU A 263 30.12 4.39 11.26
C LEU A 263 31.42 3.59 11.11
N LEU A 264 32.16 3.78 10.00
CA LEU A 264 33.39 3.07 9.71
C LEU A 264 34.48 3.35 10.75
N ALA A 265 34.60 4.61 11.21
CA ALA A 265 35.48 4.98 12.30
C ALA A 265 35.08 4.29 13.62
N THR A 266 33.77 4.20 13.91
CA THR A 266 33.26 3.50 15.10
C THR A 266 33.60 2.02 15.05
N ILE A 267 33.37 1.35 13.92
CA ILE A 267 33.71 -0.07 13.72
C ILE A 267 35.22 -0.28 13.89
N SER A 268 36.04 0.61 13.34
CA SER A 268 37.50 0.53 13.42
C SER A 268 38.02 0.70 14.85
N ASN A 269 37.34 1.47 15.69
CA ASN A 269 37.75 1.73 17.08
C ASN A 269 37.19 0.71 18.07
N GLN A 270 35.93 0.28 17.89
CA GLN A 270 35.24 -0.60 18.83
C GLN A 270 35.40 -2.08 18.50
N HIS A 271 35.77 -2.42 17.26
CA HIS A 271 35.91 -3.79 16.79
C HIS A 271 34.72 -4.70 17.18
N PRO A 272 33.47 -4.31 16.85
CA PRO A 272 32.32 -5.14 17.18
C PRO A 272 32.44 -6.50 16.51
N ALA A 273 32.18 -7.58 17.25
CA ALA A 273 32.17 -8.94 16.70
C ALA A 273 31.01 -9.16 15.73
N LYS A 274 29.92 -8.38 15.87
CA LYS A 274 28.74 -8.47 15.01
C LYS A 274 28.13 -7.09 14.74
N ILE A 275 27.64 -6.93 13.51
CA ILE A 275 26.84 -5.79 13.08
C ILE A 275 25.48 -6.33 12.64
N ILE A 276 24.39 -5.73 13.12
CA ILE A 276 23.00 -6.09 12.80
C ILE A 276 22.19 -4.90 12.30
#